data_AF-A0AAZ3RNP7-F1
#
_entry.id   AF-A0AAZ3RNP7-F1
#
_cell.length_a   1.000
_cell.length_b   1.000
_cell.length_c   1.000
_cell.angle_alpha   90.00
_cell.angle_beta   90.00
_cell.angle_gamma   90.00
#
_symmetry.space_group_name_H-M   'P 1'
#
loop_
_entity.id
_entity.type
_entity.pdbx_description
1 polymer ?
#
loop_
_entity_poly.entity_id
_entity_poly.type
_entity_poly.pdbx_seq_one_letter_code
_entity_poly.pdbx_strand_id
1 'polypeptide(L)'
;MSQAGEQTNPPSGGGEEETTPLSALAPDAALQEESLALGPTHVSASPAFQCLDQLFSTGKISGTKAAKLKASFSLLHDTLKSLTEEKLCLEKEYESQPKPVELEKRAKALKDSSEELRKEVSQRRQEIHSLLEDMEARHKLMTREQRELDHKKDSIVNNQAELAQLLSVPGQLGKEIERINRKKMEVEKSKAALDEQLSEVAALQKMTEARCRSLEEEKREVRRQVEGRRAHLEAAEREHSMLQKEQEMTKEKEVIMMGQ
;
A
#
# COMPACT_ATOMS: atom_id res chain seq x y z
N MET A 1 -27.12 52.46 29.76
CA MET A 1 -26.52 52.05 31.05
C MET A 1 -25.04 51.82 30.76
N SER A 2 -24.18 52.81 31.00
CA SER A 2 -23.42 53.02 32.27
C SER A 2 -22.34 51.92 32.41
N GLN A 3 -21.03 52.13 32.57
CA GLN A 3 -20.09 53.20 33.02
C GLN A 3 -18.74 52.92 32.31
N ALA A 4 -17.87 53.88 31.93
CA ALA A 4 -17.07 54.86 32.67
C ALA A 4 -15.96 54.28 33.59
N GLY A 5 -14.72 54.77 33.39
CA GLY A 5 -13.49 54.53 34.15
C GLY A 5 -12.27 54.61 33.20
N GLU A 6 -11.64 55.76 32.93
CA GLU A 6 -10.64 56.48 33.76
C GLU A 6 -9.57 55.53 34.34
N GLN A 7 -8.27 55.78 34.36
CA GLN A 7 -7.35 56.89 34.08
C GLN A 7 -5.96 56.22 34.24
N THR A 8 -4.89 56.53 33.52
CA THR A 8 -3.80 57.44 33.94
C THR A 8 -2.55 57.08 33.13
N ASN A 9 -1.86 58.09 32.58
CA ASN A 9 -0.42 58.05 32.32
C ASN A 9 0.29 58.71 33.51
N PRO A 10 1.58 58.40 33.75
CA PRO A 10 2.54 59.51 33.80
C PRO A 10 3.89 59.20 33.09
N PRO A 11 4.75 60.23 32.93
CA PRO A 11 5.74 60.31 31.87
C PRO A 11 7.18 60.02 32.34
N SER A 12 8.07 59.73 31.39
CA SER A 12 9.52 59.86 31.52
C SER A 12 10.06 60.09 30.11
N GLY A 13 10.67 61.21 29.73
CA GLY A 13 11.54 62.06 30.52
C GLY A 13 12.98 61.59 30.35
N GLY A 14 13.59 61.90 29.21
CA GLY A 14 14.99 61.60 28.94
C GLY A 14 15.39 62.22 27.62
N GLY A 15 15.98 63.41 27.69
CA GLY A 15 16.55 64.10 26.54
C GLY A 15 17.66 63.26 25.91
N GLU A 16 17.60 63.09 24.60
CA GLU A 16 18.76 62.69 23.81
C GLU A 16 19.66 63.92 23.72
N GLU A 17 20.55 64.06 24.71
CA GLU A 17 21.73 64.93 24.58
C GLU A 17 22.54 64.41 23.40
N GLU A 18 22.59 65.23 22.37
CA GLU A 18 23.50 65.15 21.25
C GLU A 18 24.94 65.17 21.77
N THR A 19 25.48 63.98 22.06
CA THR A 19 26.90 63.83 22.38
C THR A 19 27.69 64.04 21.10
N THR A 20 28.02 65.29 20.83
CA THR A 20 29.11 65.67 19.93
C THR A 20 30.33 64.82 20.30
N PRO A 21 30.94 64.09 19.36
CA PRO A 21 32.16 63.37 19.67
C PRO A 21 33.22 64.42 20.03
N LEU A 22 33.75 64.32 21.25
CA LEU A 22 34.97 65.02 21.65
C LEU A 22 36.11 64.52 20.75
N SER A 23 36.29 65.19 19.61
CA SER A 23 37.48 65.04 18.79
C SER A 23 38.67 65.50 19.62
N ALA A 24 39.43 64.54 20.15
CA ALA A 24 40.74 64.79 20.70
C ALA A 24 41.61 65.36 19.58
N LEU A 25 41.85 66.67 19.63
CA LEU A 25 42.82 67.33 18.78
C LEU A 25 44.19 66.72 19.12
N ALA A 26 44.78 65.97 18.18
CA ALA A 26 46.10 65.40 18.36
C ALA A 26 47.10 66.54 18.67
N PRO A 27 47.96 66.40 19.70
CA PRO A 27 49.03 67.36 19.90
C PRO A 27 49.89 67.42 18.65
N ASP A 28 50.17 68.64 18.22
CA ASP A 28 50.96 68.96 17.04
C ASP A 28 52.28 68.16 17.04
N ALA A 29 52.43 67.25 16.07
CA ALA A 29 53.58 66.33 15.96
C ALA A 29 54.93 67.06 15.78
N ALA A 30 54.89 68.36 15.49
CA ALA A 30 56.06 69.20 15.25
C ALA A 30 57.00 69.37 16.46
N LEU A 31 56.56 69.06 17.69
CA LEU A 31 57.40 69.21 18.89
C LEU A 31 58.05 67.90 19.37
N GLN A 32 57.73 66.75 18.77
CA GLN A 32 58.20 65.45 19.27
C GLN A 32 59.45 64.94 18.53
N GLU A 33 59.76 65.48 17.35
CA GLU A 33 60.96 65.11 16.58
C GLU A 33 62.26 65.62 17.21
N GLU A 34 62.22 66.75 17.94
CA GLU A 34 63.45 67.37 18.48
C GLU A 34 64.01 66.65 19.74
N SER A 35 63.18 65.85 20.43
CA SER A 35 63.62 65.09 21.62
C SER A 35 64.28 63.75 21.29
N LEU A 36 64.04 63.21 20.09
CA LEU A 36 64.65 61.95 19.62
C LEU A 36 66.12 62.14 19.16
N ALA A 37 66.60 63.38 19.03
CA ALA A 37 67.92 63.71 18.48
C ALA A 37 69.06 63.71 19.53
N LEU A 38 68.77 63.73 20.83
CA LEU A 38 69.81 63.61 21.86
C LEU A 38 69.95 62.15 22.30
N GLY A 39 71.01 61.50 21.78
CA GLY A 39 71.48 60.21 22.31
C GLY A 39 71.71 60.24 23.83
N PRO A 40 71.93 59.07 24.46
CA PRO A 40 71.98 58.93 25.91
C PRO A 40 73.10 59.77 26.52
N THR A 41 72.78 61.01 26.89
CA THR A 41 73.69 61.88 27.63
C THR A 41 73.58 61.50 29.09
N HIS A 42 74.70 61.10 29.67
CA HIS A 42 74.77 60.75 31.09
C HIS A 42 74.32 61.97 31.91
N VAL A 43 73.39 61.79 32.86
CA VAL A 43 72.74 62.88 33.64
C VAL A 43 73.75 63.86 34.23
N SER A 44 74.95 63.37 34.61
CA SER A 44 76.03 64.19 35.16
C SER A 44 76.67 65.17 34.17
N ALA A 45 76.53 64.94 32.87
CA ALA A 45 77.02 65.80 31.81
C ALA A 45 76.00 66.88 31.40
N SER A 46 74.79 66.84 31.98
CA SER A 46 73.73 67.80 31.67
C SER A 46 74.14 69.24 32.06
N PRO A 47 73.69 70.26 31.30
CA PRO A 47 73.89 71.67 31.69
C PRO A 47 73.39 71.98 33.09
N ALA A 48 72.33 71.30 33.55
CA ALA A 48 71.82 71.42 34.90
C ALA A 48 72.84 70.99 35.96
N PHE A 49 73.54 69.86 35.76
CA PHE A 49 74.59 69.41 36.64
C PHE A 49 75.81 70.33 36.64
N GLN A 50 76.21 70.84 35.46
CA GLN A 50 77.32 71.79 35.32
C GLN A 50 77.04 73.12 36.03
N CYS A 51 75.82 73.65 35.91
CA CYS A 51 75.38 74.84 36.65
C CYS A 51 75.40 74.61 38.17
N LEU A 52 74.93 73.45 38.64
CA LEU A 52 74.95 73.10 40.07
C LEU A 52 76.40 72.98 40.59
N ASP A 53 77.32 72.43 39.81
CA ASP A 53 78.75 72.35 40.15
C ASP A 53 79.43 73.73 40.20
N GLN A 54 79.08 74.63 39.27
CA GLN A 54 79.57 75.99 39.26
C GLN A 54 79.05 76.81 40.46
N LEU A 55 77.77 76.67 40.81
CA LEU A 55 77.18 77.33 41.98
C LEU A 55 77.80 76.84 43.30
N PHE A 56 78.13 75.55 43.38
CA PHE A 56 78.87 74.99 44.51
C PHE A 56 80.30 75.54 44.57
N SER A 57 81.03 75.52 43.44
CA SER A 57 82.42 75.98 43.34
C SER A 57 82.58 77.48 43.64
N THR A 58 81.57 78.29 43.32
CA THR A 58 81.53 79.73 43.64
C THR A 58 81.03 80.03 45.06
N GLY A 59 80.73 79.02 45.87
CA GLY A 59 80.26 79.16 47.26
C GLY A 59 78.82 79.63 47.43
N LYS A 60 78.05 79.73 46.33
CA LYS A 60 76.64 80.21 46.34
C LYS A 60 75.66 79.20 46.94
N ILE A 61 76.03 77.92 46.98
CA ILE A 61 75.27 76.84 47.62
C ILE A 61 76.21 75.92 48.41
N SER A 62 75.70 75.32 49.49
CA SER A 62 76.44 74.29 50.23
C SER A 62 76.49 72.96 49.46
N GLY A 63 77.51 72.15 49.72
CA GLY A 63 77.65 70.82 49.11
C GLY A 63 76.44 69.92 49.36
N THR A 64 75.84 69.99 50.55
CA THR A 64 74.60 69.26 50.88
C THR A 64 73.41 69.69 50.02
N LYS A 65 73.30 71.00 49.72
CA LYS A 65 72.24 71.52 48.85
C LYS A 65 72.46 71.11 47.39
N ALA A 66 73.71 71.17 46.91
CA ALA A 66 74.08 70.70 45.57
C ALA A 66 73.79 69.19 45.39
N ALA A 67 74.15 68.36 46.36
CA ALA A 67 73.90 66.91 46.33
C ALA A 67 72.40 66.59 46.29
N LYS A 68 71.58 67.26 47.12
CA LYS A 68 70.12 67.09 47.10
C LYS A 68 69.50 67.50 45.75
N LEU A 69 69.94 68.62 45.18
CA LEU A 69 69.44 69.09 43.88
C LEU A 69 69.83 68.13 42.75
N LYS A 70 71.05 67.63 42.73
CA LYS A 70 71.51 66.62 41.76
C LYS A 70 70.77 65.30 41.89
N ALA A 71 70.54 64.82 43.11
CA ALA A 71 69.75 63.61 43.35
C ALA A 71 68.28 63.78 42.90
N SER A 72 67.67 64.92 43.23
CA SER A 72 66.31 65.26 42.78
C SER A 72 66.22 65.35 41.25
N PHE A 73 67.20 66.00 40.60
CA PHE A 73 67.25 66.08 39.14
C PHE A 73 67.45 64.71 38.49
N SER A 74 68.29 63.84 39.06
CA SER A 74 68.49 62.47 38.53
C SER A 74 67.22 61.65 38.64
N LEU A 75 66.54 61.70 39.79
CA LEU A 75 65.26 61.03 39.97
C LEU A 75 64.21 61.53 38.97
N LEU A 76 64.14 62.85 38.77
CA LEU A 76 63.22 63.46 37.81
C LEU A 76 63.55 63.04 36.37
N HIS A 77 64.83 63.02 36.01
CA HIS A 77 65.30 62.58 34.70
C HIS A 77 64.93 61.11 34.44
N ASP A 78 65.18 60.22 35.40
CA ASP A 78 64.88 58.79 35.25
C ASP A 78 63.37 58.54 35.18
N THR A 79 62.58 59.28 35.97
CA THR A 79 61.10 59.23 35.92
C THR A 79 60.58 59.74 34.57
N LEU A 80 61.12 60.84 34.06
CA LEU A 80 60.74 61.38 32.75
C LEU A 80 61.07 60.37 31.65
N LYS A 81 62.24 59.74 31.72
CA LYS A 81 62.66 58.70 30.78
C LYS A 81 61.71 57.50 30.80
N SER A 82 61.40 56.96 31.98
CA SER A 82 60.49 55.81 32.10
C SER A 82 59.09 56.13 31.59
N LEU A 83 58.55 57.31 31.91
CA LEU A 83 57.24 57.75 31.42
C LEU A 83 57.22 57.96 29.90
N THR A 84 58.35 58.41 29.32
CA THR A 84 58.47 58.59 27.86
C THR A 84 58.51 57.24 27.15
N GLU A 85 59.24 56.26 27.71
CA GLU A 85 59.26 54.88 27.22
C GLU A 85 57.88 54.21 27.34
N GLU A 86 57.20 54.38 28.48
CA GLU A 86 55.84 53.89 28.70
C GLU A 86 54.82 54.52 27.73
N LYS A 87 54.87 55.84 27.55
CA LYS A 87 54.06 56.56 26.56
C LYS A 87 54.26 55.97 25.16
N LEU A 88 55.50 55.77 24.74
CA LEU A 88 55.81 55.20 23.43
C LEU A 88 55.28 53.78 23.28
N CYS A 89 55.34 52.96 24.34
CA CYS A 89 54.75 51.62 24.36
C CYS A 89 53.22 51.67 24.20
N LEU A 90 52.55 52.56 24.94
CA LEU A 90 51.09 52.72 24.88
C LEU A 90 50.62 53.24 23.51
N GLU A 91 51.36 54.18 22.90
CA GLU A 91 51.07 54.68 21.55
C GLU A 91 51.13 53.55 20.52
N LYS A 92 52.19 52.72 20.56
CA LYS A 92 52.33 51.56 19.67
C LYS A 92 51.23 50.51 19.89
N GLU A 93 50.87 50.25 21.15
CA GLU A 93 49.80 49.31 21.47
C GLU A 93 48.46 49.83 20.94
N TYR A 94 48.15 51.11 21.14
CA TYR A 94 46.94 51.75 20.63
C TYR A 94 46.87 51.74 19.10
N GLU A 95 47.97 52.02 18.40
CA GLU A 95 48.04 51.95 16.93
C GLU A 95 47.85 50.54 16.39
N SER A 96 48.27 49.52 17.15
CA SER A 96 48.10 48.11 16.77
C SER A 96 46.67 47.60 16.96
N GLN A 97 45.84 48.30 17.75
CA GLN A 97 44.46 47.91 17.94
C GLN A 97 43.64 48.15 16.66
N PRO A 98 42.75 47.23 16.28
CA PRO A 98 41.86 47.42 15.15
C PRO A 98 41.04 48.69 15.31
N LYS A 99 40.90 49.46 14.22
CA LYS A 99 40.12 50.71 14.27
C LYS A 99 38.65 50.38 14.55
N PRO A 100 37.90 51.27 15.24
CA PRO A 100 36.47 51.04 15.52
C PRO A 100 35.65 50.66 14.27
N VAL A 101 35.96 51.28 13.13
CA VAL A 101 35.32 50.98 11.83
C VAL A 101 35.60 49.54 11.36
N GLU A 102 36.77 48.98 11.62
CA GLU A 102 37.10 47.59 11.27
C GLU A 102 36.37 46.59 12.17
N LEU A 103 36.27 46.91 13.47
CA LEU A 103 35.48 46.12 14.42
C LEU A 103 34.00 46.13 14.06
N GLU A 104 33.45 47.27 13.69
CA GLU A 104 32.06 47.39 13.24
C GLU A 104 31.81 46.58 11.96
N LYS A 105 32.70 46.68 10.96
CA LYS A 105 32.63 45.85 9.76
C LYS A 105 32.66 44.35 10.08
N ARG A 106 33.55 43.92 10.99
CA ARG A 106 33.65 42.53 11.42
C ARG A 106 32.39 42.08 12.17
N ALA A 107 31.85 42.93 13.04
CA ALA A 107 30.62 42.66 13.78
C ALA A 107 29.42 42.52 12.85
N LYS A 108 29.30 43.41 11.86
CA LYS A 108 28.25 43.35 10.84
C LYS A 108 28.37 42.08 9.99
N ALA A 109 29.56 41.77 9.47
CA ALA A 109 29.79 40.55 8.69
C ALA A 109 29.46 39.28 9.49
N LEU A 110 29.81 39.24 10.78
CA LEU A 110 29.45 38.13 11.66
C LEU A 110 27.95 38.03 11.89
N LYS A 111 27.27 39.16 12.07
CA LYS A 111 25.81 39.21 12.24
C LYS A 111 25.09 38.71 10.99
N ASP A 112 25.50 39.18 9.82
CA ASP A 112 24.92 38.81 8.52
C ASP A 112 25.10 37.30 8.26
N SER A 113 26.33 36.80 8.44
CA SER A 113 26.64 35.36 8.32
C SER A 113 25.84 34.50 9.32
N SER A 114 25.69 34.98 10.55
CA SER A 114 24.89 34.29 11.57
C SER A 114 23.40 34.24 11.20
N GLU A 115 22.88 35.30 10.58
CA GLU A 115 21.49 35.34 10.11
C GLU A 115 21.25 34.40 8.92
N GLU A 116 22.17 34.37 7.95
CA GLU A 116 22.14 33.43 6.83
C GLU A 116 22.14 31.98 7.33
N LEU A 117 23.03 31.65 8.28
CA LEU A 117 23.07 30.31 8.87
C LEU A 117 21.76 29.95 9.58
N ARG A 118 21.11 30.90 10.29
CA ARG A 118 19.81 30.67 10.91
C ARG A 118 18.71 30.37 9.89
N LYS A 119 18.71 31.07 8.75
CA LYS A 119 17.75 30.85 7.65
C LYS A 119 17.96 29.47 7.03
N GLU A 120 19.20 29.11 6.72
CA GLU A 120 19.55 27.79 6.17
C GLU A 120 19.17 26.65 7.13
N VAL A 121 19.45 26.79 8.43
CA VAL A 121 19.05 25.78 9.43
C VAL A 121 17.54 25.62 9.50
N SER A 122 16.79 26.73 9.44
CA SER A 122 15.33 26.70 9.45
C SER A 122 14.78 26.01 8.21
N GLN A 123 15.32 26.35 7.03
CA GLN A 123 14.96 25.75 5.75
C GLN A 123 15.23 24.23 5.73
N ARG A 124 16.43 23.80 6.12
CA ARG A 124 16.77 22.37 6.18
C ARG A 124 15.91 21.59 7.17
N ARG A 125 15.54 22.18 8.30
CA ARG A 125 14.63 21.54 9.26
C ARG A 125 13.26 21.30 8.64
N GLN A 126 12.76 22.26 7.86
CA GLN A 126 11.50 22.11 7.14
C GLN A 126 11.58 21.05 6.03
N GLU A 127 12.68 21.02 5.27
CA GLU A 127 12.93 19.99 4.25
C GLU A 127 13.01 18.59 4.84
N ILE A 128 13.73 18.43 5.96
CA ILE A 128 13.81 17.15 6.68
C ILE A 128 12.41 16.70 7.12
N HIS A 129 11.59 17.61 7.66
CA HIS A 129 10.22 17.28 8.06
C HIS A 129 9.39 16.80 6.86
N SER A 130 9.40 17.55 5.75
CA SER A 130 8.67 17.20 4.54
C SER A 130 9.12 15.85 3.97
N LEU A 131 10.44 15.58 3.95
CA LEU A 131 10.97 14.31 3.48
C LEU A 131 10.58 13.13 4.37
N LEU A 132 10.52 13.33 5.70
CA LEU A 132 10.06 12.30 6.63
C LEU A 132 8.57 11.98 6.41
N GLU A 133 7.72 12.99 6.23
CA GLU A 133 6.30 12.81 5.92
C GLU A 133 6.10 12.07 4.59
N ASP A 134 6.84 12.47 3.55
CA ASP A 134 6.80 11.80 2.24
C ASP A 134 7.28 10.35 2.30
N MET A 135 8.32 10.08 3.10
CA MET A 135 8.84 8.73 3.30
C MET A 135 7.82 7.85 4.03
N GLU A 136 7.17 8.39 5.07
CA GLU A 136 6.11 7.68 5.80
C GLU A 136 4.90 7.40 4.90
N ALA A 137 4.48 8.38 4.09
CA ALA A 137 3.40 8.22 3.13
C ALA A 137 3.71 7.13 2.09
N ARG A 138 4.94 7.14 1.54
CA ARG A 138 5.42 6.09 0.61
C ARG A 138 5.47 4.72 1.27
N HIS A 139 5.93 4.63 2.51
CA HIS A 139 5.96 3.37 3.25
C HIS A 139 4.54 2.81 3.49
N LYS A 140 3.58 3.66 3.83
CA LYS A 140 2.16 3.29 3.97
C LYS A 140 1.58 2.78 2.65
N LEU A 141 1.88 3.44 1.53
CA LEU A 141 1.44 3.02 0.20
C LEU A 141 2.02 1.65 -0.18
N MET A 142 3.33 1.48 -0.05
CA MET A 142 4.03 0.23 -0.33
C MET A 142 3.45 -0.94 0.49
N THR A 143 3.13 -0.70 1.76
CA THR A 143 2.53 -1.73 2.62
C THR A 143 1.12 -2.12 2.13
N ARG A 144 0.33 -1.19 1.60
CA ARG A 144 -1.00 -1.50 1.02
C ARG A 144 -0.85 -2.30 -0.27
N GLU A 145 0.02 -1.85 -1.18
CA GLU A 145 0.30 -2.53 -2.44
C GLU A 145 0.80 -3.96 -2.21
N GLN A 146 1.64 -4.18 -1.19
CA GLN A 146 2.11 -5.51 -0.81
C GLN A 146 0.94 -6.42 -0.39
N ARG A 147 -0.01 -5.93 0.42
CA ARG A 147 -1.21 -6.71 0.81
C ARG A 147 -2.09 -7.04 -0.39
N GLU A 148 -2.29 -6.10 -1.31
CA GLU A 148 -3.05 -6.35 -2.53
C GLU A 148 -2.37 -7.38 -3.43
N LEU A 149 -1.04 -7.33 -3.54
CA LEU A 149 -0.26 -8.30 -4.28
C LEU A 149 -0.43 -9.71 -3.68
N ASP A 150 -0.36 -9.83 -2.35
CA ASP A 150 -0.51 -11.12 -1.69
C ASP A 150 -1.94 -11.67 -1.84
N HIS A 151 -2.96 -10.82 -1.73
CA HIS A 151 -4.35 -11.21 -2.03
C HIS A 151 -4.54 -11.70 -3.48
N LYS A 152 -3.87 -11.04 -4.45
CA LYS A 152 -3.89 -11.48 -5.85
C LYS A 152 -3.19 -12.83 -6.03
N LYS A 153 -2.08 -13.10 -5.32
CA LYS A 153 -1.41 -14.41 -5.35
C LYS A 153 -2.32 -15.50 -4.81
N ASP A 154 -3.00 -15.28 -3.69
CA ASP A 154 -3.95 -16.23 -3.13
C ASP A 154 -5.10 -16.54 -4.10
N SER A 155 -5.61 -15.49 -4.75
CA SER A 155 -6.66 -15.63 -5.79
C SER A 155 -6.17 -16.44 -6.98
N ILE A 156 -4.92 -16.26 -7.42
CA ILE A 156 -4.32 -17.06 -8.49
C ILE A 156 -4.25 -18.54 -8.10
N VAL A 157 -3.81 -18.85 -6.87
CA VAL A 157 -3.72 -20.24 -6.39
C VAL A 157 -5.11 -20.88 -6.35
N ASN A 158 -6.13 -20.17 -5.85
CA ASN A 158 -7.51 -20.66 -5.84
C ASN A 158 -8.03 -20.93 -7.26
N ASN A 159 -7.83 -19.98 -8.19
CA ASN A 159 -8.25 -20.14 -9.58
C ASN A 159 -7.52 -21.30 -10.29
N GLN A 160 -6.25 -21.55 -9.96
CA GLN A 160 -5.51 -22.70 -10.47
C GLN A 160 -6.10 -24.02 -9.97
N ALA A 161 -6.52 -24.08 -8.70
CA ALA A 161 -7.19 -25.25 -8.15
C ALA A 161 -8.55 -25.50 -8.82
N GLU A 162 -9.35 -24.45 -9.03
CA GLU A 162 -10.62 -24.54 -9.75
C GLU A 162 -10.43 -25.00 -11.20
N LEU A 163 -9.43 -24.44 -11.89
CA LEU A 163 -9.08 -24.85 -13.25
C LEU A 163 -8.70 -26.35 -13.30
N ALA A 164 -7.90 -26.83 -12.36
CA ALA A 164 -7.54 -28.24 -12.28
C ALA A 164 -8.77 -29.15 -12.08
N GLN A 165 -9.73 -28.72 -11.26
CA GLN A 165 -11.00 -29.43 -11.08
C GLN A 165 -11.81 -29.47 -12.37
N LEU A 166 -11.98 -28.33 -13.06
CA LEU A 166 -12.71 -28.25 -14.32
C LEU A 166 -12.09 -29.12 -15.41
N LEU A 167 -10.76 -29.16 -15.50
CA LEU A 167 -10.04 -30.01 -16.45
C LEU A 167 -10.25 -31.51 -16.20
N SER A 168 -10.66 -31.91 -14.99
CA SER A 168 -10.98 -33.31 -14.69
C SER A 168 -12.35 -33.75 -15.22
N VAL A 169 -13.27 -32.79 -15.45
CA VAL A 169 -14.67 -33.06 -15.82
C VAL A 169 -14.80 -33.80 -17.17
N PRO A 170 -14.10 -33.40 -18.26
CA PRO A 170 -14.19 -34.14 -19.53
C PRO A 170 -13.81 -35.62 -19.40
N GLY A 171 -12.81 -35.94 -18.58
CA GLY A 171 -12.39 -37.31 -18.34
C GLY A 171 -13.45 -38.13 -17.57
N GLN A 172 -14.15 -37.50 -16.61
CA GLN A 172 -15.26 -38.14 -15.91
C GLN A 172 -16.47 -38.35 -16.82
N LEU A 173 -16.83 -37.34 -17.62
CA LEU A 173 -17.90 -37.43 -18.61
C LEU A 173 -17.62 -38.52 -19.65
N GLY A 174 -16.38 -38.65 -20.12
CA GLY A 174 -15.98 -39.73 -21.02
C GLY A 174 -16.27 -41.13 -20.45
N LYS A 175 -15.92 -41.36 -19.18
CA LYS A 175 -16.23 -42.63 -18.48
C LYS A 175 -17.73 -42.87 -18.32
N GLU A 176 -18.50 -41.81 -18.06
CA GLU A 176 -19.97 -41.90 -17.96
C GLU A 176 -20.59 -42.26 -19.31
N ILE A 177 -20.16 -41.58 -20.39
CA ILE A 177 -20.61 -41.84 -21.76
C ILE A 177 -20.33 -43.30 -22.14
N GLU A 178 -19.13 -43.81 -21.87
CA GLU A 178 -18.81 -45.21 -22.13
C GLU A 178 -19.72 -46.17 -21.36
N ARG A 179 -20.00 -45.88 -20.08
CA ARG A 179 -20.89 -46.71 -19.26
C ARG A 179 -22.32 -46.72 -19.81
N ILE A 180 -22.83 -45.55 -20.18
CA ILE A 180 -24.16 -45.40 -20.80
C ILE A 180 -24.21 -46.17 -22.12
N ASN A 181 -23.19 -46.05 -22.97
CA ASN A 181 -23.13 -46.75 -24.25
C ASN A 181 -23.12 -48.27 -24.09
N ARG A 182 -22.40 -48.83 -23.11
CA ARG A 182 -22.45 -50.28 -22.81
C ARG A 182 -23.86 -50.74 -22.45
N LYS A 183 -24.52 -50.04 -21.52
CA LYS A 183 -25.91 -50.34 -21.13
C LYS A 183 -26.87 -50.21 -22.32
N LYS A 184 -26.69 -49.19 -23.15
CA LYS A 184 -27.49 -48.98 -24.36
C LYS A 184 -27.37 -50.18 -25.32
N MET A 185 -26.14 -50.66 -25.59
CA MET A 185 -25.93 -51.82 -26.45
C MET A 185 -26.57 -53.10 -25.89
N GLU A 186 -26.50 -53.32 -24.57
CA GLU A 186 -27.16 -54.47 -23.92
C GLU A 186 -28.68 -54.41 -24.09
N VAL A 187 -29.28 -53.24 -23.89
CA VAL A 187 -30.73 -53.02 -24.09
C VAL A 187 -31.11 -53.19 -25.55
N GLU A 188 -30.34 -52.65 -26.50
CA GLU A 188 -30.58 -52.81 -27.94
C GLU A 188 -30.51 -54.29 -28.36
N LYS A 189 -29.53 -55.04 -27.83
CA LYS A 189 -29.43 -56.49 -28.05
C LYS A 189 -30.63 -57.24 -27.48
N SER A 190 -31.04 -56.92 -26.25
CA SER A 190 -32.22 -57.53 -25.63
C SER A 190 -33.50 -57.20 -26.39
N LYS A 191 -33.65 -55.97 -26.88
CA LYS A 191 -34.78 -55.56 -27.70
C LYS A 191 -34.84 -56.36 -29.00
N ALA A 192 -33.71 -56.48 -29.71
CA ALA A 192 -33.66 -57.25 -30.95
C ALA A 192 -34.09 -58.72 -30.74
N ALA A 193 -33.65 -59.34 -29.64
CA ALA A 193 -34.06 -60.71 -29.30
C ALA A 193 -35.58 -60.82 -29.00
N LEU A 194 -36.18 -59.82 -28.34
CA LEU A 194 -37.62 -59.78 -28.10
C LEU A 194 -38.41 -59.56 -29.40
N ASP A 195 -37.93 -58.70 -30.29
CA ASP A 195 -38.54 -58.45 -31.60
C ASP A 195 -38.57 -59.74 -32.45
N GLU A 196 -37.50 -60.55 -32.40
CA GLU A 196 -37.44 -61.86 -33.05
C GLU A 196 -38.45 -62.85 -32.46
N GLN A 197 -38.52 -62.96 -31.13
CA GLN A 197 -39.52 -63.80 -30.45
C GLN A 197 -40.96 -63.37 -30.76
N LEU A 198 -41.24 -62.07 -30.82
CA LEU A 198 -42.57 -61.56 -31.19
C LEU A 198 -42.94 -61.94 -32.62
N SER A 199 -41.98 -61.90 -33.56
CA SER A 199 -42.18 -62.34 -34.95
C SER A 199 -42.52 -63.84 -35.02
N GLU A 200 -41.78 -64.68 -34.28
CA GLU A 200 -42.03 -66.13 -34.20
C GLU A 200 -43.42 -66.43 -33.64
N VAL A 201 -43.81 -65.80 -32.53
CA VAL A 201 -45.13 -65.97 -31.91
C VAL A 201 -46.24 -65.51 -32.85
N ALA A 202 -46.06 -64.38 -33.54
CA ALA A 202 -47.04 -63.89 -34.52
C ALA A 202 -47.21 -64.87 -35.70
N ALA A 203 -46.14 -65.52 -36.15
CA ALA A 203 -46.21 -66.55 -37.18
C ALA A 203 -46.94 -67.81 -36.69
N LEU A 204 -46.64 -68.28 -35.48
CA LEU A 204 -47.31 -69.43 -34.85
C LEU A 204 -48.80 -69.17 -34.62
N GLN A 205 -49.16 -67.95 -34.21
CA GLN A 205 -50.55 -67.52 -34.06
C GLN A 205 -51.30 -67.64 -35.39
N LYS A 206 -50.77 -67.05 -36.48
CA LYS A 206 -51.39 -67.11 -37.80
C LYS A 206 -51.60 -68.55 -38.29
N MET A 207 -50.62 -69.42 -38.07
CA MET A 207 -50.72 -70.84 -38.41
C MET A 207 -51.83 -71.54 -37.59
N THR A 208 -51.89 -71.26 -36.29
CA THR A 208 -52.89 -71.85 -35.39
C THR A 208 -54.30 -71.36 -35.74
N GLU A 209 -54.47 -70.08 -36.02
CA GLU A 209 -55.75 -69.50 -36.49
C GLU A 209 -56.22 -70.11 -37.80
N ALA A 210 -55.30 -70.32 -38.77
CA ALA A 210 -55.62 -71.01 -40.01
C ALA A 210 -56.10 -72.46 -39.77
N ARG A 211 -55.42 -73.19 -38.87
CA ARG A 211 -55.82 -74.55 -38.48
C ARG A 211 -57.18 -74.58 -37.78
N CYS A 212 -57.43 -73.65 -36.86
CA CYS A 212 -58.74 -73.53 -36.19
C CYS A 212 -59.87 -73.28 -37.20
N ARG A 213 -59.68 -72.35 -38.15
CA ARG A 213 -60.66 -72.10 -39.22
C ARG A 213 -60.95 -73.36 -40.05
N SER A 214 -59.92 -74.12 -40.40
CA SER A 214 -60.09 -75.40 -41.13
C SER A 214 -60.86 -76.45 -40.31
N LEU A 215 -60.56 -76.57 -39.01
CA LEU A 215 -61.27 -77.50 -38.13
C LEU A 215 -62.74 -77.09 -37.91
N GLU A 216 -63.02 -75.78 -37.87
CA GLU A 216 -64.39 -75.28 -37.80
C GLU A 216 -65.20 -75.59 -39.07
N GLU A 217 -64.55 -75.51 -40.24
CA GLU A 217 -65.11 -75.93 -41.53
C GLU A 217 -65.46 -77.41 -41.55
N GLU A 218 -64.51 -78.26 -41.17
CA GLU A 218 -64.72 -79.71 -41.05
C GLU A 218 -65.85 -80.03 -40.06
N LYS A 219 -65.86 -79.38 -38.88
CA LYS A 219 -66.93 -79.55 -37.88
C LYS A 219 -68.31 -79.13 -38.41
N ARG A 220 -68.40 -78.09 -39.23
CA ARG A 220 -69.65 -77.68 -39.90
C ARG A 220 -70.12 -78.76 -40.88
N GLU A 221 -69.21 -79.26 -41.70
CA GLU A 221 -69.52 -80.30 -42.69
C GLU A 221 -69.96 -81.61 -42.03
N VAL A 222 -69.27 -82.06 -40.97
CA VAL A 222 -69.67 -83.23 -40.18
C VAL A 222 -71.06 -83.04 -39.58
N ARG A 223 -71.38 -81.86 -39.02
CA ARG A 223 -72.74 -81.56 -38.52
C ARG A 223 -73.80 -81.67 -39.59
N ARG A 224 -73.56 -81.08 -40.77
CA ARG A 224 -74.46 -81.16 -41.92
C ARG A 224 -74.72 -82.61 -42.34
N GLN A 225 -73.67 -83.45 -42.35
CA GLN A 225 -73.80 -84.88 -42.65
C GLN A 225 -74.63 -85.62 -41.59
N VAL A 226 -74.41 -85.35 -40.31
CA VAL A 226 -75.18 -85.96 -39.20
C VAL A 226 -76.66 -85.56 -39.28
N GLU A 227 -76.95 -84.27 -39.49
CA GLU A 227 -78.32 -83.77 -39.66
C GLU A 227 -79.01 -84.41 -40.88
N GLY A 228 -78.30 -84.52 -42.01
CA GLY A 228 -78.80 -85.23 -43.20
C GLY A 228 -79.12 -86.70 -42.92
N ARG A 229 -78.23 -87.43 -42.23
CA ARG A 229 -78.46 -88.84 -41.83
C ARG A 229 -79.64 -88.97 -40.86
N ARG A 230 -79.78 -88.07 -39.89
CA ARG A 230 -80.93 -88.04 -38.96
C ARG A 230 -82.24 -87.84 -39.74
N ALA A 231 -82.29 -86.90 -40.68
CA ALA A 231 -83.47 -86.68 -41.51
C ALA A 231 -83.84 -87.92 -42.34
N HIS A 232 -82.86 -88.61 -42.93
CA HIS A 232 -83.09 -89.88 -43.62
C HIS A 232 -83.62 -90.98 -42.69
N LEU A 233 -83.05 -91.11 -41.49
CA LEU A 233 -83.52 -92.08 -40.49
C LEU A 233 -84.97 -91.79 -40.07
N GLU A 234 -85.31 -90.54 -39.77
CA GLU A 234 -86.68 -90.16 -39.40
C GLU A 234 -87.68 -90.40 -40.55
N ALA A 235 -87.26 -90.25 -41.82
CA ALA A 235 -88.09 -90.59 -42.96
C ALA A 235 -88.35 -92.10 -43.05
N ALA A 236 -87.30 -92.93 -42.88
CA ALA A 236 -87.41 -94.38 -42.87
C ALA A 236 -88.25 -94.91 -41.69
N GLU A 237 -88.12 -94.32 -40.50
CA GLU A 237 -88.95 -94.66 -39.34
C GLU A 237 -90.43 -94.34 -39.56
N ARG A 238 -90.74 -93.18 -40.20
CA ARG A 238 -92.12 -92.84 -40.59
C ARG A 238 -92.68 -93.83 -41.60
N GLU A 239 -91.90 -94.20 -42.61
CA GLU A 239 -92.29 -95.20 -43.61
C GLU A 239 -92.54 -96.57 -42.98
N HIS A 240 -91.62 -97.04 -42.15
CA HIS A 240 -91.81 -98.27 -41.37
C HIS A 240 -93.07 -98.22 -40.52
N SER A 241 -93.33 -97.09 -39.84
CA SER A 241 -94.56 -96.89 -39.06
C SER A 241 -95.83 -96.96 -39.92
N MET A 242 -95.81 -96.40 -41.14
CA MET A 242 -96.93 -96.50 -42.09
C MET A 242 -97.14 -97.94 -42.56
N LEU A 243 -96.09 -98.62 -43.01
CA LEU A 243 -96.15 -100.02 -43.45
C LEU A 243 -96.63 -100.95 -42.33
N GLN A 244 -96.19 -100.71 -41.10
CA GLN A 244 -96.65 -101.47 -39.93
C GLN A 244 -98.16 -101.30 -39.70
N LYS A 245 -98.67 -100.07 -39.77
CA LYS A 245 -100.13 -99.81 -39.68
C LYS A 245 -100.90 -100.48 -40.81
N GLU A 246 -100.40 -100.43 -42.04
CA GLU A 246 -101.02 -101.13 -43.17
C GLU A 246 -101.04 -102.65 -42.97
N GLN A 247 -99.96 -103.22 -42.44
CA GLN A 247 -99.90 -104.64 -42.10
C GLN A 247 -100.91 -105.02 -41.02
N GLU A 248 -101.05 -104.21 -39.96
CA GLU A 248 -102.05 -104.40 -38.91
C GLU A 248 -103.48 -104.35 -39.50
N MET A 249 -103.80 -103.35 -40.32
CA MET A 249 -105.09 -103.26 -41.02
C MET A 249 -105.33 -104.44 -41.97
N THR A 250 -104.29 -104.97 -42.62
CA THR A 250 -104.39 -106.14 -43.50
C THR A 250 -104.66 -107.41 -42.70
N LYS A 251 -103.96 -107.60 -41.58
CA LYS A 251 -104.24 -108.69 -40.63
C LYS A 251 -105.65 -108.59 -40.04
N GLU A 252 -106.12 -107.39 -39.68
CA GLU A 252 -107.50 -107.18 -39.23
C GLU A 252 -108.53 -107.58 -40.32
N LYS A 253 -108.28 -107.20 -41.59
CA LYS A 253 -109.11 -107.63 -42.73
C LYS A 253 -109.06 -109.15 -42.93
N GLU A 254 -107.90 -109.79 -42.80
CA GLU A 254 -107.74 -111.25 -42.87
C GLU A 254 -108.47 -111.95 -41.73
N VAL A 255 -108.43 -111.42 -40.50
CA VAL A 255 -109.20 -111.93 -39.36
C VAL A 255 -110.71 -111.79 -39.58
N ILE A 256 -111.17 -110.71 -40.22
CA ILE A 256 -112.58 -110.53 -40.62
C ILE A 256 -112.98 -111.50 -41.75
N MET A 257 -112.07 -111.83 -42.68
CA MET A 257 -112.32 -112.76 -43.81
C MET A 257 -112.22 -114.24 -43.43
N MET A 258 -111.39 -114.59 -42.43
CA MET A 258 -111.17 -115.97 -41.94
C MET A 258 -112.02 -116.31 -40.71
N GLY A 259 -112.79 -115.34 -40.19
CA GLY A 259 -113.84 -115.54 -39.20
C GLY A 259 -115.19 -115.84 -39.85
N GLN A 260 -115.34 -117.07 -40.35
CA GLN A 260 -116.59 -117.84 -40.32
C GLN A 260 -116.49 -118.84 -39.17
#